data_AF-A0A9E6NPH7-F1
#
_entry.id   AF-A0A9E6NPH7-F1
#
_cell.length_a   1.000
_cell.length_b   1.000
_cell.length_c   1.000
_cell.angle_alpha   90.00
_cell.angle_beta   90.00
_cell.angle_gamma   90.00
#
_symmetry.space_group_name_H-M   'P 1'
#
loop_
_entity.id
_entity.type
_entity.pdbx_description
1 polymer ?
#
loop_
_entity_poly.entity_id
_entity_poly.type
_entity_poly.pdbx_seq_one_letter_code
_entity_poly.pdbx_strand_id
1 'polypeptide(L)'
;MIRLVAFFVFALMARVISANSSCEADLNGDGICDPYSVSPLEDDGTVSRITIDIGGSDKSVSGDFELGDGGLSVGYLPGEFSLLLDFYTRNTDLTQYSFRWNSAQEDWVLYKKSTWVEPSRDEKYTLGGEKVPIEALFPQQFDVQRIACCMLFSQFSESWPNFSYLNDEAQLAEVRKEFKYILGKLPQGEKGELFYGVDDGGNKVRRSIPQELVYELTLIVSDDNVGPLNDYAYYLYRNKNSVLAALLLKEIHKKYPERVVAILNLADVYWDIGMKSDACPLYKEYIAKMTKNGKGGRIPQSAKSRENCSWYDQ
;
A
#
# COMPACT_ATOMS: atom_id res chain seq x y z
N MET A 1 -34.72 -67.83 32.82
CA MET A 1 -33.44 -67.11 32.97
C MET A 1 -33.16 -66.34 31.69
N ILE A 2 -33.57 -65.08 31.61
CA ILE A 2 -33.29 -64.20 30.46
C ILE A 2 -32.26 -63.18 30.95
N ARG A 3 -31.09 -63.16 30.32
CA ARG A 3 -29.98 -62.24 30.64
C ARG A 3 -30.31 -60.86 30.05
N LEU A 4 -30.40 -59.84 30.90
CA LEU A 4 -30.36 -58.44 30.48
C LEU A 4 -28.91 -58.08 30.09
N VAL A 5 -28.71 -57.66 28.85
CA VAL A 5 -27.47 -57.03 28.38
C VAL A 5 -27.70 -55.52 28.41
N ALA A 6 -27.01 -54.83 29.31
CA ALA A 6 -26.99 -53.38 29.36
C ALA A 6 -26.09 -52.83 28.25
N PHE A 7 -26.67 -52.09 27.30
CA PHE A 7 -25.91 -51.32 26.32
C PHE A 7 -25.53 -49.97 26.96
N PHE A 8 -24.24 -49.79 27.26
CA PHE A 8 -23.66 -48.47 27.52
C PHE A 8 -23.49 -47.75 26.19
N VAL A 9 -24.33 -46.76 25.92
CA VAL A 9 -24.14 -45.83 24.81
C VAL A 9 -23.07 -44.82 25.25
N PHE A 10 -21.85 -44.99 24.73
CA PHE A 10 -20.81 -43.97 24.81
C PHE A 10 -21.21 -42.85 23.84
N ALA A 11 -21.71 -41.73 24.38
CA ALA A 11 -21.87 -40.50 23.62
C ALA A 11 -20.46 -39.92 23.33
N LEU A 12 -19.94 -40.19 22.13
CA LEU A 12 -18.80 -39.45 21.59
C LEU A 12 -19.26 -38.01 21.34
N MET A 13 -18.96 -37.11 22.26
CA MET A 13 -18.98 -35.69 21.96
C MET A 13 -17.88 -35.42 20.92
N ALA A 14 -18.30 -35.28 19.66
CA ALA A 14 -17.45 -34.68 18.64
C ALA A 14 -17.16 -33.25 19.08
N ARG A 15 -15.96 -33.03 19.65
CA ARG A 15 -15.40 -31.68 19.72
C ARG A 15 -15.18 -31.26 18.27
N VAL A 16 -16.07 -30.41 17.77
CA VAL A 16 -15.77 -29.57 16.62
C VAL A 16 -14.67 -28.64 17.09
N ILE A 17 -13.43 -29.04 16.86
CA ILE A 17 -12.29 -28.15 16.94
C ILE A 17 -12.47 -27.25 15.73
N SER A 18 -13.10 -26.09 15.93
CA SER A 18 -13.06 -25.01 14.95
C SER A 18 -11.59 -24.71 14.70
N ALA A 19 -11.11 -25.04 13.51
CA ALA A 19 -9.88 -24.47 13.00
C ALA A 19 -10.02 -22.94 13.15
N ASN A 20 -9.05 -22.28 13.77
CA ASN A 20 -8.97 -20.82 13.80
C ASN A 20 -9.15 -20.32 12.36
N SER A 21 -10.30 -19.72 12.06
CA SER A 21 -10.42 -18.90 10.85
C SER A 21 -9.48 -17.73 11.07
N SER A 22 -8.36 -17.71 10.36
CA SER A 22 -7.52 -16.52 10.26
C SER A 22 -8.42 -15.35 9.87
N CYS A 23 -8.21 -14.21 10.53
CA CYS A 23 -8.97 -13.00 10.24
C CYS A 23 -8.68 -12.57 8.81
N GLU A 24 -9.67 -12.66 7.92
CA GLU A 24 -9.47 -12.27 6.52
C GLU A 24 -9.31 -10.76 6.38
N ALA A 25 -10.09 -9.99 7.16
CA ALA A 25 -10.03 -8.53 7.15
C ALA A 25 -10.58 -7.91 8.45
N ASP A 26 -9.88 -6.91 8.99
CA ASP A 26 -10.37 -5.95 10.00
C ASP A 26 -10.48 -4.59 9.28
N LEU A 27 -11.66 -4.33 8.72
CA LEU A 27 -11.92 -3.21 7.81
C LEU A 27 -12.30 -1.94 8.58
N ASN A 28 -12.81 -2.07 9.81
CA ASN A 28 -13.16 -0.94 10.67
C ASN A 28 -12.02 -0.54 11.66
N GLY A 29 -11.02 -1.39 11.83
CA GLY A 29 -9.82 -1.17 12.66
C GLY A 29 -10.04 -1.38 14.16
N ASP A 30 -11.07 -2.12 14.56
CA ASP A 30 -11.40 -2.39 15.97
C ASP A 30 -10.77 -3.67 16.54
N GLY A 31 -10.08 -4.44 15.68
CA GLY A 31 -9.44 -5.72 16.04
C GLY A 31 -10.37 -6.93 15.97
N ILE A 32 -11.61 -6.76 15.51
CA ILE A 32 -12.58 -7.81 15.21
C ILE A 32 -12.66 -7.94 13.69
N CYS A 33 -12.82 -9.17 13.20
CA CYS A 33 -12.89 -9.41 11.77
C CYS A 33 -14.24 -8.95 11.21
N ASP A 34 -14.18 -8.33 10.03
CA ASP A 34 -15.32 -7.92 9.20
C ASP A 34 -15.37 -8.83 7.95
N PRO A 35 -16.09 -9.97 7.99
CA PRO A 35 -16.30 -10.80 6.82
C PRO A 35 -16.94 -9.98 5.70
N TYR A 36 -16.57 -10.27 4.46
CA TYR A 36 -17.21 -9.65 3.31
C TYR A 36 -17.46 -10.65 2.19
N SER A 37 -18.38 -10.29 1.30
CA SER A 37 -18.69 -11.05 0.10
C SER A 37 -18.76 -10.13 -1.11
N VAL A 38 -18.39 -10.66 -2.27
CA VAL A 38 -18.52 -10.00 -3.57
C VAL A 38 -19.41 -10.87 -4.44
N SER A 39 -20.54 -10.32 -4.88
CA SER A 39 -21.54 -11.05 -5.68
C SER A 39 -21.92 -10.25 -6.92
N PRO A 40 -21.91 -10.87 -8.12
CA PRO A 40 -22.41 -10.21 -9.33
C PRO A 40 -23.89 -9.84 -9.18
N LEU A 41 -24.28 -8.64 -9.62
CA LEU A 41 -25.69 -8.23 -9.66
C LEU A 41 -26.36 -8.50 -11.01
N GLU A 42 -25.59 -8.43 -12.08
CA GLU A 42 -26.04 -8.63 -13.45
C GLU A 42 -25.47 -9.93 -14.03
N ASP A 43 -26.19 -10.53 -14.98
CA ASP A 43 -25.78 -11.80 -15.62
C ASP A 43 -24.47 -11.67 -16.41
N ASP A 44 -24.12 -10.46 -16.85
CA ASP A 44 -22.86 -10.18 -17.54
C ASP A 44 -21.68 -9.92 -16.60
N GLY A 45 -21.94 -9.84 -15.28
CA GLY A 45 -20.94 -9.65 -14.24
C GLY A 45 -20.30 -8.27 -14.19
N THR A 46 -20.84 -7.27 -14.90
CA THR A 46 -20.26 -5.92 -14.97
C THR A 46 -20.28 -5.21 -13.62
N VAL A 47 -21.42 -5.24 -12.93
CA VAL A 47 -21.60 -4.67 -11.59
C VAL A 47 -21.60 -5.76 -10.55
N SER A 48 -20.80 -5.58 -9.50
CA SER A 48 -20.74 -6.45 -8.33
C SER A 48 -21.16 -5.71 -7.08
N ARG A 49 -21.97 -6.37 -6.26
CA ARG A 49 -22.28 -5.94 -4.89
C ARG A 49 -21.22 -6.45 -3.95
N ILE A 50 -20.63 -5.54 -3.19
CA ILE A 50 -19.80 -5.87 -2.04
C ILE A 50 -20.69 -5.72 -0.80
N THR A 51 -20.74 -6.75 0.05
CA THR A 51 -21.41 -6.69 1.36
C THR A 51 -20.39 -6.99 2.44
N ILE A 52 -20.29 -6.11 3.43
CA ILE A 52 -19.39 -6.22 4.58
C ILE A 52 -20.26 -6.42 5.83
N ASP A 53 -20.03 -7.50 6.55
CA ASP A 53 -20.63 -7.78 7.85
C ASP A 53 -19.75 -7.18 8.95
N ILE A 54 -20.27 -6.24 9.73
CA ILE A 54 -19.50 -5.56 10.76
C ILE A 54 -19.28 -6.52 11.94
N GLY A 55 -18.02 -6.86 12.19
CA GLY A 55 -17.59 -7.79 13.22
C GLY A 55 -18.16 -7.44 14.60
N GLY A 56 -18.67 -8.44 15.30
CA GLY A 56 -19.25 -8.24 16.64
C GLY A 56 -20.60 -7.51 16.66
N SER A 57 -21.24 -7.34 15.49
CA SER A 57 -22.57 -6.78 15.36
C SER A 57 -23.47 -7.63 14.43
N ASP A 58 -24.77 -7.34 14.42
CA ASP A 58 -25.73 -7.93 13.45
C ASP A 58 -25.95 -7.00 12.23
N LYS A 59 -25.04 -6.04 12.00
CA LYS A 59 -25.15 -5.05 10.92
C LYS A 59 -24.28 -5.42 9.73
N SER A 60 -24.82 -5.16 8.55
CA SER A 60 -24.09 -5.28 7.29
C SER A 60 -24.26 -4.02 6.47
N VAL A 61 -23.23 -3.68 5.69
CA VAL A 61 -23.26 -2.55 4.76
C VAL A 61 -22.89 -3.03 3.36
N SER A 62 -23.60 -2.53 2.34
CA SER A 62 -23.38 -2.92 0.95
C SER A 62 -23.21 -1.74 0.01
N GLY A 63 -22.38 -1.90 -1.01
CA GLY A 63 -22.24 -0.95 -2.10
C GLY A 63 -22.02 -1.67 -3.43
N ASP A 64 -22.48 -1.05 -4.53
CA ASP A 64 -22.47 -1.65 -5.86
C ASP A 64 -21.43 -0.94 -6.75
N PHE A 65 -20.53 -1.71 -7.37
CA PHE A 65 -19.38 -1.19 -8.10
C PHE A 65 -19.07 -2.00 -9.36
N GLU A 66 -18.57 -1.33 -10.39
CA GLU A 66 -17.91 -1.96 -11.53
C GLU A 66 -16.47 -2.30 -11.13
N LEU A 67 -16.19 -3.56 -10.82
CA LEU A 67 -14.88 -3.99 -10.32
C LEU A 67 -13.97 -4.57 -11.42
N GLY A 68 -14.55 -5.15 -12.47
CA GLY A 68 -13.81 -6.01 -13.40
C GLY A 68 -13.21 -7.24 -12.69
N ASP A 69 -11.94 -7.52 -12.93
CA ASP A 69 -11.11 -8.49 -12.19
C ASP A 69 -10.68 -7.98 -10.80
N GLY A 70 -11.14 -6.78 -10.39
CA GLY A 70 -10.77 -6.12 -9.14
C GLY A 70 -11.45 -6.71 -7.91
N GLY A 71 -11.16 -6.13 -6.75
CA GLY A 71 -11.75 -6.56 -5.49
C GLY A 71 -11.46 -5.62 -4.34
N LEU A 72 -11.94 -6.02 -3.16
CA LEU A 72 -11.66 -5.33 -1.91
C LEU A 72 -10.26 -5.69 -1.42
N SER A 73 -9.49 -4.69 -1.02
CA SER A 73 -8.20 -4.85 -0.36
C SER A 73 -8.21 -4.14 0.99
N VAL A 74 -7.77 -4.82 2.04
CA VAL A 74 -7.59 -4.21 3.37
C VAL A 74 -6.57 -3.08 3.27
N GLY A 75 -6.93 -1.92 3.81
CA GLY A 75 -6.15 -0.70 3.73
C GLY A 75 -4.86 -0.78 4.55
N TYR A 76 -3.91 0.06 4.14
CA TYR A 76 -2.63 0.17 4.82
C TYR A 76 -2.76 0.80 6.21
N LEU A 77 -3.57 1.85 6.34
CA LEU A 77 -3.93 2.42 7.64
C LEU A 77 -5.09 1.64 8.25
N PRO A 78 -5.16 1.49 9.58
CA PRO A 78 -6.28 0.80 10.24
C PRO A 78 -7.62 1.46 9.95
N GLY A 79 -8.66 0.66 9.82
CA GLY A 79 -10.02 1.13 9.52
C GLY A 79 -10.18 1.62 8.08
N GLU A 80 -9.31 1.21 7.17
CA GLU A 80 -9.41 1.56 5.76
C GLU A 80 -9.52 0.32 4.89
N PHE A 81 -10.14 0.49 3.72
CA PHE A 81 -10.07 -0.45 2.62
C PHE A 81 -10.08 0.28 1.28
N SER A 82 -9.70 -0.42 0.24
CA SER A 82 -9.72 0.11 -1.12
C SER A 82 -10.36 -0.85 -2.10
N LEU A 83 -10.98 -0.29 -3.14
CA LEU A 83 -11.57 -0.99 -4.27
C LEU A 83 -10.84 -0.54 -5.54
N LEU A 84 -10.31 -1.49 -6.29
CA LEU A 84 -9.93 -1.25 -7.68
C LEU A 84 -11.18 -1.34 -8.55
N LEU A 85 -11.46 -0.28 -9.31
CA LEU A 85 -12.63 -0.14 -10.16
C LEU A 85 -12.24 -0.35 -11.62
N ASP A 86 -13.15 -0.97 -12.38
CA ASP A 86 -12.97 -1.29 -13.80
C ASP A 86 -11.59 -1.92 -14.08
N PHE A 87 -11.15 -2.77 -13.15
CA PHE A 87 -9.81 -3.31 -13.17
C PHE A 87 -9.76 -4.50 -14.12
N TYR A 88 -8.89 -4.43 -15.12
CA TYR A 88 -8.58 -5.58 -15.93
C TYR A 88 -7.09 -5.87 -15.82
N THR A 89 -6.74 -7.15 -15.66
CA THR A 89 -5.37 -7.59 -15.38
C THR A 89 -4.31 -6.99 -16.31
N ARG A 90 -4.68 -6.65 -17.55
CA ARG A 90 -3.80 -6.14 -18.61
C ARG A 90 -3.97 -4.65 -18.91
N ASN A 91 -4.97 -4.00 -18.31
CA ASN A 91 -5.14 -2.56 -18.46
C ASN A 91 -4.06 -1.86 -17.64
N THR A 92 -3.31 -0.94 -18.24
CA THR A 92 -2.31 -0.15 -17.52
C THR A 92 -2.93 0.93 -16.66
N ASP A 93 -4.11 1.43 -17.05
CA ASP A 93 -4.84 2.44 -16.29
C ASP A 93 -5.49 1.81 -15.07
N LEU A 94 -5.41 2.53 -13.95
CA LEU A 94 -5.92 2.11 -12.66
C LEU A 94 -6.81 3.20 -12.09
N THR A 95 -7.95 2.77 -11.55
CA THR A 95 -8.85 3.60 -10.76
C THR A 95 -9.07 2.92 -9.41
N GLN A 96 -8.88 3.67 -8.33
CA GLN A 96 -9.06 3.18 -6.97
C GLN A 96 -9.91 4.13 -6.14
N TYR A 97 -10.89 3.57 -5.43
CA TYR A 97 -11.59 4.24 -4.35
C TYR A 97 -11.07 3.74 -3.01
N SER A 98 -10.80 4.65 -2.08
CA SER A 98 -10.38 4.30 -0.72
C SER A 98 -11.38 4.84 0.29
N PHE A 99 -11.78 3.94 1.18
CA PHE A 99 -12.80 4.13 2.19
C PHE A 99 -12.18 4.08 3.57
N ARG A 100 -12.74 4.83 4.52
CA ARG A 100 -12.32 4.82 5.92
C ARG A 100 -13.49 4.77 6.86
N TRP A 101 -13.36 4.01 7.94
CA TRP A 101 -14.41 3.83 8.93
C TRP A 101 -14.84 5.15 9.57
N ASN A 102 -16.15 5.32 9.72
CA ASN A 102 -16.77 6.41 10.44
C ASN A 102 -17.70 5.83 11.51
N SER A 103 -17.23 5.80 12.75
CA SER A 103 -17.98 5.23 13.88
C SER A 103 -19.28 5.95 14.21
N ALA A 104 -19.43 7.23 13.80
CA ALA A 104 -20.67 7.97 14.05
C ALA A 104 -21.80 7.55 13.10
N GLN A 105 -21.45 7.09 11.90
CA GLN A 105 -22.40 6.58 10.90
C GLN A 105 -22.49 5.06 10.89
N GLU A 106 -21.54 4.38 11.55
CA GLU A 106 -21.37 2.92 11.49
C GLU A 106 -21.23 2.42 10.04
N ASP A 107 -20.47 3.17 9.24
CA ASP A 107 -20.25 2.95 7.82
C ASP A 107 -18.86 3.50 7.43
N TRP A 108 -18.36 3.15 6.25
CA TRP A 108 -17.14 3.70 5.70
C TRP A 108 -17.41 4.88 4.79
N VAL A 109 -16.60 5.93 4.92
CA VAL A 109 -16.64 7.13 4.10
C VAL A 109 -15.58 7.04 3.01
N LEU A 110 -15.99 7.24 1.76
CA LEU A 110 -15.06 7.48 0.64
C LEU A 110 -14.28 8.76 0.92
N TYR A 111 -12.97 8.64 1.09
CA TYR A 111 -12.10 9.77 1.42
C TYR A 111 -11.09 10.08 0.32
N LYS A 112 -10.93 9.19 -0.65
CA LYS A 112 -9.92 9.34 -1.71
C LYS A 112 -10.36 8.62 -2.98
N LYS A 113 -10.24 9.32 -4.11
CA LYS A 113 -10.26 8.76 -5.46
C LYS A 113 -8.87 8.92 -6.06
N SER A 114 -8.32 7.85 -6.61
CA SER A 114 -7.00 7.86 -7.21
C SER A 114 -7.04 7.23 -8.59
N THR A 115 -6.36 7.83 -9.55
CA THR A 115 -6.02 7.19 -10.82
C THR A 115 -4.54 7.29 -11.09
N TRP A 116 -3.99 6.30 -11.78
CA TRP A 116 -2.60 6.29 -12.25
C TRP A 116 -2.43 5.25 -13.37
N VAL A 117 -1.27 5.28 -14.00
CA VAL A 117 -0.87 4.33 -15.03
C VAL A 117 0.28 3.47 -14.49
N GLU A 118 0.19 2.16 -14.68
CA GLU A 118 1.27 1.20 -14.45
C GLU A 118 1.75 0.59 -15.77
N PRO A 119 2.73 1.20 -16.45
CA PRO A 119 3.16 0.73 -17.77
C PRO A 119 3.71 -0.70 -17.77
N SER A 120 4.27 -1.17 -16.65
CA SER A 120 4.76 -2.54 -16.52
C SER A 120 3.68 -3.62 -16.65
N ARG A 121 2.39 -3.25 -16.58
CA ARG A 121 1.26 -4.18 -16.72
C ARG A 121 0.83 -4.42 -18.17
N ASP A 122 1.39 -3.68 -19.12
CA ASP A 122 1.15 -3.84 -20.55
C ASP A 122 1.39 -5.31 -20.99
N GLU A 123 0.50 -5.80 -21.85
CA GLU A 123 0.50 -7.20 -22.29
C GLU A 123 1.79 -7.62 -23.01
N LYS A 124 2.50 -6.68 -23.67
CA LYS A 124 3.77 -7.00 -24.33
C LYS A 124 4.84 -7.46 -23.33
N TYR A 125 4.77 -6.99 -22.09
CA TYR A 125 5.68 -7.40 -21.03
C TYR A 125 5.18 -8.65 -20.30
N THR A 126 3.89 -8.69 -19.97
CA THR A 126 3.32 -9.77 -19.13
C THR A 126 3.09 -11.08 -19.89
N LEU A 127 2.76 -11.00 -21.19
CA LEU A 127 2.54 -12.16 -22.06
C LEU A 127 3.54 -12.23 -23.22
N GLY A 128 3.89 -11.08 -23.80
CA GLY A 128 4.80 -11.00 -24.95
C GLY A 128 6.25 -11.34 -24.62
N GLY A 129 6.61 -11.41 -23.32
CA GLY A 129 7.96 -11.74 -22.86
C GLY A 129 9.00 -10.64 -23.12
N GLU A 130 8.55 -9.45 -23.54
CA GLU A 130 9.44 -8.30 -23.66
C GLU A 130 9.96 -7.90 -22.28
N LYS A 131 11.23 -7.53 -22.20
CA LYS A 131 11.81 -7.03 -20.96
C LYS A 131 11.20 -5.66 -20.65
N VAL A 132 10.65 -5.51 -19.45
CA VAL A 132 10.12 -4.23 -18.95
C VAL A 132 11.27 -3.20 -18.94
N PRO A 133 11.15 -2.07 -19.68
CA PRO A 133 12.12 -1.00 -19.61
C PRO A 133 12.03 -0.33 -18.23
N ILE A 134 13.15 0.24 -17.77
CA ILE A 134 13.27 0.82 -16.43
C ILE A 134 12.20 1.89 -16.18
N GLU A 135 11.89 2.70 -17.19
CA GLU A 135 10.92 3.79 -17.11
C GLU A 135 9.50 3.25 -16.86
N ALA A 136 9.20 2.05 -17.36
CA ALA A 136 7.91 1.39 -17.17
C ALA A 136 7.76 0.76 -15.77
N LEU A 137 8.84 0.66 -14.99
CA LEU A 137 8.76 0.22 -13.59
C LEU A 137 8.04 1.24 -12.71
N PHE A 138 8.07 2.53 -13.09
CA PHE A 138 7.50 3.59 -12.29
C PHE A 138 6.02 3.80 -12.64
N PRO A 139 5.15 3.86 -11.62
CA PRO A 139 3.80 4.37 -11.79
C PRO A 139 3.83 5.83 -12.26
N GLN A 140 2.90 6.20 -13.13
CA GLN A 140 2.88 7.50 -13.80
C GLN A 140 1.48 8.11 -13.76
N GLN A 141 1.40 9.40 -14.06
CA GLN A 141 0.13 10.10 -14.27
C GLN A 141 -0.84 9.99 -13.08
N PHE A 142 -0.31 10.09 -11.86
CA PHE A 142 -1.15 10.13 -10.66
C PHE A 142 -2.09 11.34 -10.68
N ASP A 143 -3.40 11.07 -10.55
CA ASP A 143 -4.40 12.05 -10.13
C ASP A 143 -5.05 11.53 -8.84
N VAL A 144 -4.73 12.18 -7.72
CA VAL A 144 -5.19 11.79 -6.39
C VAL A 144 -6.01 12.92 -5.79
N GLN A 145 -7.30 12.66 -5.61
CA GLN A 145 -8.29 13.63 -5.16
C GLN A 145 -8.82 13.22 -3.78
N ARG A 146 -8.61 14.05 -2.77
CA ARG A 146 -9.20 13.83 -1.44
C ARG A 146 -10.64 14.34 -1.43
N ILE A 147 -11.52 13.50 -0.94
CA ILE A 147 -12.96 13.73 -0.96
C ILE A 147 -13.39 14.34 0.37
N ALA A 148 -14.14 15.43 0.28
CA ALA A 148 -14.77 16.02 1.45
C ALA A 148 -15.86 15.08 1.95
N CYS A 149 -15.91 14.89 3.27
CA CYS A 149 -16.90 14.05 3.93
C CYS A 149 -18.35 14.46 3.56
N CYS A 150 -19.33 13.56 3.57
CA CYS A 150 -19.31 12.21 4.13
C CYS A 150 -19.97 11.21 3.20
N MET A 151 -19.32 10.93 2.07
CA MET A 151 -19.85 9.98 1.12
C MET A 151 -19.77 8.55 1.65
N LEU A 152 -20.89 7.97 2.06
CA LEU A 152 -20.91 6.64 2.68
C LEU A 152 -20.83 5.53 1.64
N PHE A 153 -20.23 4.41 2.02
CA PHE A 153 -20.13 3.20 1.19
C PHE A 153 -21.52 2.63 0.89
N SER A 154 -22.43 2.63 1.87
CA SER A 154 -23.82 2.19 1.68
C SER A 154 -24.57 2.90 0.54
N GLN A 155 -24.25 4.18 0.30
CA GLN A 155 -24.94 5.01 -0.68
C GLN A 155 -24.68 4.58 -2.12
N PHE A 156 -23.58 3.85 -2.38
CA PHE A 156 -23.26 3.30 -3.71
C PHE A 156 -24.23 2.19 -4.14
N SER A 157 -25.03 1.63 -3.23
CA SER A 157 -26.08 0.66 -3.59
C SER A 157 -27.41 1.30 -4.03
N GLU A 158 -27.59 2.61 -3.76
CA GLU A 158 -28.84 3.32 -4.04
C GLU A 158 -28.75 4.19 -5.30
N SER A 159 -27.64 4.94 -5.44
CA SER A 159 -27.38 5.80 -6.59
C SER A 159 -25.91 6.20 -6.63
N TRP A 160 -25.37 6.49 -7.82
CA TRP A 160 -24.03 7.06 -7.96
C TRP A 160 -24.01 8.47 -7.37
N PRO A 161 -23.36 8.68 -6.22
CA PRO A 161 -23.55 9.91 -5.50
C PRO A 161 -22.56 10.98 -5.96
N ASN A 162 -22.98 12.24 -5.89
CA ASN A 162 -22.09 13.37 -6.20
C ASN A 162 -21.30 13.74 -4.93
N PHE A 163 -19.98 13.78 -5.05
CA PHE A 163 -19.08 14.14 -3.94
C PHE A 163 -18.29 15.40 -4.27
N SER A 164 -17.93 16.13 -3.22
CA SER A 164 -17.11 17.33 -3.31
C SER A 164 -15.68 17.04 -2.88
N TYR A 165 -14.74 17.85 -3.36
CA TYR A 165 -13.32 17.66 -3.13
C TYR A 165 -12.82 18.61 -2.06
N LEU A 166 -11.84 18.14 -1.29
CA LEU A 166 -11.04 19.05 -0.47
C LEU A 166 -10.23 19.98 -1.40
N ASN A 167 -9.99 21.19 -0.92
CA ASN A 167 -9.00 22.06 -1.56
C ASN A 167 -7.57 21.55 -1.27
N ASP A 168 -6.61 22.05 -2.04
CA ASP A 168 -5.20 21.62 -1.95
C ASP A 168 -4.63 21.72 -0.54
N GLU A 169 -4.92 22.80 0.20
CA GLU A 169 -4.42 22.99 1.57
C GLU A 169 -4.95 21.93 2.53
N ALA A 170 -6.26 21.67 2.48
CA ALA A 170 -6.92 20.66 3.31
C ALA A 170 -6.47 19.23 2.93
N GLN A 171 -6.28 18.95 1.64
CA GLN A 171 -5.72 17.68 1.17
C GLN A 171 -4.32 17.46 1.74
N LEU A 172 -3.41 18.43 1.59
CA LEU A 172 -2.05 18.30 2.14
C LEU A 172 -2.05 18.21 3.68
N ALA A 173 -3.03 18.79 4.36
CA ALA A 173 -3.18 18.63 5.81
C ALA A 173 -3.54 17.19 6.21
N GLU A 174 -4.46 16.53 5.49
CA GLU A 174 -4.80 15.13 5.74
C GLU A 174 -3.62 14.20 5.44
N VAL A 175 -2.88 14.43 4.34
CA VAL A 175 -1.66 13.65 4.02
C VAL A 175 -0.61 13.78 5.14
N ARG A 176 -0.40 14.99 5.68
CA ARG A 176 0.52 15.20 6.82
C ARG A 176 0.06 14.47 8.08
N LYS A 177 -1.25 14.42 8.35
CA LYS A 177 -1.83 13.70 9.49
C LYS A 177 -1.59 12.20 9.37
N GLU A 178 -1.83 11.62 8.20
CA GLU A 178 -1.55 10.21 7.90
C GLU A 178 -0.06 9.90 8.02
N PHE A 179 0.79 10.76 7.47
CA PHE A 179 2.24 10.60 7.57
C PHE A 179 2.73 10.66 9.04
N LYS A 180 2.16 11.54 9.86
CA LYS A 180 2.47 11.60 11.30
C LYS A 180 2.09 10.29 12.00
N TYR A 181 0.98 9.67 11.64
CA TYR A 181 0.59 8.36 12.16
C TYR A 181 1.62 7.29 11.77
N ILE A 182 1.98 7.21 10.48
CA ILE A 182 2.99 6.27 9.96
C ILE A 182 4.32 6.44 10.69
N LEU A 183 4.77 7.69 10.88
CA LEU A 183 6.01 8.01 11.58
C LEU A 183 5.99 7.53 13.04
N GLY A 184 4.85 7.65 13.72
CA GLY A 184 4.69 7.13 15.08
C GLY A 184 4.83 5.61 15.17
N LYS A 185 4.60 4.89 14.07
CA LYS A 185 4.72 3.43 14.01
C LYS A 185 6.09 2.96 13.51
N LEU A 186 6.81 3.76 12.71
CA LEU A 186 8.11 3.41 12.13
C LEU A 186 9.11 2.75 13.10
N PRO A 187 9.28 3.23 14.36
CA PRO A 187 10.21 2.61 15.32
C PRO A 187 9.88 1.15 15.69
N GLN A 188 8.63 0.72 15.52
CA GLN A 188 8.23 -0.67 15.73
C GLN A 188 8.87 -1.59 14.68
N GLY A 189 9.16 -1.03 13.49
CA GLY A 189 9.75 -1.70 12.36
C GLY A 189 9.07 -3.03 12.09
N GLU A 190 9.87 -4.08 12.16
CA GLU A 190 9.43 -5.44 11.93
C GLU A 190 8.40 -5.99 12.94
N LYS A 191 8.23 -5.36 14.10
CA LYS A 191 7.22 -5.77 15.10
C LYS A 191 5.91 -5.00 14.96
N GLY A 192 5.84 -4.01 14.07
CA GLY A 192 4.67 -3.16 13.90
C GLY A 192 3.68 -3.74 12.91
N GLU A 193 2.42 -3.84 13.33
CA GLU A 193 1.29 -4.34 12.54
C GLU A 193 0.97 -3.45 11.33
N LEU A 194 1.42 -2.18 11.34
CA LEU A 194 1.29 -1.31 10.18
C LEU A 194 2.10 -1.84 8.97
N PHE A 195 3.23 -2.48 9.24
CA PHE A 195 4.22 -2.84 8.21
C PHE A 195 4.21 -4.34 7.89
N TYR A 196 3.80 -5.17 8.85
CA TYR A 196 3.77 -6.61 8.71
C TYR A 196 2.46 -7.19 9.23
N GLY A 197 1.86 -8.09 8.45
CA GLY A 197 0.79 -8.97 8.86
C GLY A 197 1.30 -10.39 9.08
N VAL A 198 0.36 -11.32 9.21
CA VAL A 198 0.61 -12.75 9.38
C VAL A 198 -0.24 -13.50 8.35
N ASP A 199 0.36 -14.43 7.59
CA ASP A 199 -0.38 -15.29 6.66
C ASP A 199 -1.08 -16.46 7.38
N ASP A 200 -1.85 -17.26 6.65
CA ASP A 200 -2.56 -18.44 7.20
C ASP A 200 -1.63 -19.47 7.86
N GLY A 201 -0.35 -19.48 7.46
CA GLY A 201 0.67 -20.34 8.04
C GLY A 201 1.30 -19.77 9.32
N GLY A 202 0.86 -18.60 9.79
CA GLY A 202 1.48 -17.90 10.90
C GLY A 202 2.79 -17.20 10.53
N ASN A 203 3.15 -17.14 9.25
CA ASN A 203 4.37 -16.48 8.81
C ASN A 203 4.14 -14.99 8.67
N LYS A 204 5.15 -14.25 9.08
CA LYS A 204 5.16 -12.80 8.94
C LYS A 204 5.28 -12.40 7.47
N VAL A 205 4.32 -11.61 7.01
CA VAL A 205 4.27 -11.08 5.64
C VAL A 205 4.30 -9.56 5.65
N ARG A 206 4.93 -8.95 4.64
CA ARG A 206 4.92 -7.49 4.48
C ARG A 206 3.54 -7.05 4.03
N ARG A 207 3.01 -5.97 4.61
CA ARG A 207 1.79 -5.33 4.09
C ARG A 207 2.11 -4.56 2.81
N SER A 208 1.18 -4.61 1.87
CA SER A 208 1.26 -3.80 0.65
C SER A 208 1.22 -2.32 1.01
N ILE A 209 2.05 -1.52 0.34
CA ILE A 209 2.12 -0.07 0.56
C ILE A 209 1.44 0.60 -0.62
N PRO A 210 0.40 1.41 -0.40
CA PRO A 210 -0.34 2.03 -1.48
C PRO A 210 0.55 3.01 -2.25
N GLN A 211 0.53 2.91 -3.58
CA GLN A 211 1.42 3.70 -4.45
C GLN A 211 1.01 5.18 -4.45
N GLU A 212 -0.29 5.42 -4.46
CA GLU A 212 -0.90 6.74 -4.41
C GLU A 212 -0.57 7.45 -3.09
N LEU A 213 -0.49 6.71 -1.98
CA LEU A 213 -0.01 7.26 -0.70
C LEU A 213 1.43 7.76 -0.84
N VAL A 214 2.34 6.96 -1.42
CA VAL A 214 3.74 7.38 -1.59
C VAL A 214 3.85 8.57 -2.53
N TYR A 215 3.03 8.64 -3.58
CA TYR A 215 2.92 9.83 -4.41
C TYR A 215 2.49 11.05 -3.58
N GLU A 216 1.43 10.96 -2.78
CA GLU A 216 0.98 12.06 -1.92
C GLU A 216 2.07 12.52 -0.93
N LEU A 217 2.88 11.59 -0.41
CA LEU A 217 4.01 11.93 0.45
C LEU A 217 5.06 12.80 -0.27
N THR A 218 5.19 12.68 -1.59
CA THR A 218 6.10 13.55 -2.37
C THR A 218 5.64 15.01 -2.36
N LEU A 219 4.32 15.25 -2.24
CA LEU A 219 3.71 16.58 -2.28
C LEU A 219 3.93 17.36 -0.97
N ILE A 220 4.16 16.67 0.15
CA ILE A 220 4.32 17.29 1.46
C ILE A 220 5.78 17.48 1.89
N VAL A 221 6.76 17.13 1.05
CA VAL A 221 8.20 17.23 1.38
C VAL A 221 8.55 18.68 1.76
N SER A 222 9.01 18.92 2.99
CA SER A 222 9.31 20.25 3.55
C SER A 222 10.40 20.17 4.64
N ASP A 223 10.86 21.33 5.12
CA ASP A 223 12.04 21.44 6.01
C ASP A 223 11.82 20.68 7.33
N ASP A 224 10.59 20.67 7.83
CA ASP A 224 10.18 20.05 9.09
C ASP A 224 10.02 18.52 9.01
N ASN A 225 9.87 17.94 7.80
CA ASN A 225 9.57 16.52 7.64
C ASN A 225 10.51 15.75 6.70
N VAL A 226 11.44 16.42 6.01
CA VAL A 226 12.38 15.78 5.06
C VAL A 226 13.20 14.66 5.70
N GLY A 227 13.51 14.76 6.99
CA GLY A 227 14.21 13.69 7.72
C GLY A 227 13.36 12.43 7.84
N PRO A 228 12.21 12.52 8.53
CA PRO A 228 11.24 11.43 8.58
C PRO A 228 10.86 10.85 7.21
N LEU A 229 10.65 11.66 6.18
CA LEU A 229 10.31 11.17 4.83
C LEU A 229 11.45 10.37 4.20
N ASN A 230 12.70 10.81 4.37
CA ASN A 230 13.86 10.02 3.95
C ASN A 230 13.95 8.68 4.71
N ASP A 231 13.63 8.68 6.00
CA ASP A 231 13.64 7.45 6.82
C ASP A 231 12.52 6.49 6.38
N TYR A 232 11.34 7.01 6.03
CA TYR A 232 10.27 6.22 5.42
C TYR A 232 10.68 5.68 4.06
N ALA A 233 11.31 6.48 3.20
CA ALA A 233 11.80 6.00 1.90
C ALA A 233 12.88 4.93 2.04
N TYR A 234 13.75 5.04 3.04
CA TYR A 234 14.69 3.98 3.38
C TYR A 234 13.96 2.71 3.85
N TYR A 235 12.91 2.84 4.65
CA TYR A 235 12.05 1.71 5.01
C TYR A 235 11.41 1.05 3.78
N LEU A 236 10.91 1.83 2.80
CA LEU A 236 10.39 1.31 1.53
C LEU A 236 11.44 0.45 0.81
N TYR A 237 12.64 1.00 0.65
CA TYR A 237 13.77 0.31 0.02
C TYR A 237 14.11 -1.00 0.72
N ARG A 238 14.24 -0.98 2.04
CA ARG A 238 14.54 -2.17 2.85
C ARG A 238 13.46 -3.25 2.76
N ASN A 239 12.25 -2.86 2.40
CA ASN A 239 11.11 -3.76 2.21
C ASN A 239 10.86 -4.16 0.75
N LYS A 240 11.85 -3.98 -0.13
CA LYS A 240 11.77 -4.36 -1.55
C LYS A 240 10.76 -3.53 -2.36
N ASN A 241 10.37 -2.36 -1.84
CA ASN A 241 9.60 -1.36 -2.57
C ASN A 241 10.55 -0.31 -3.19
N SER A 242 11.57 -0.76 -3.92
CA SER A 242 12.65 0.10 -4.43
C SER A 242 12.13 1.17 -5.41
N VAL A 243 11.13 0.85 -6.25
CA VAL A 243 10.50 1.83 -7.15
C VAL A 243 9.83 2.97 -6.37
N LEU A 244 9.00 2.65 -5.37
CA LEU A 244 8.33 3.66 -4.56
C LEU A 244 9.32 4.45 -3.68
N ALA A 245 10.38 3.79 -3.20
CA ALA A 245 11.48 4.47 -2.52
C ALA A 245 12.16 5.49 -3.45
N ALA A 246 12.42 5.12 -4.70
CA ALA A 246 13.00 6.00 -5.72
C ALA A 246 12.10 7.21 -6.00
N LEU A 247 10.78 6.99 -6.13
CA LEU A 247 9.79 8.05 -6.35
C LEU A 247 9.92 9.14 -5.28
N LEU A 248 9.91 8.75 -4.00
CA LEU A 248 9.99 9.70 -2.88
C LEU A 248 11.39 10.32 -2.73
N LEU A 249 12.45 9.52 -2.84
CA LEU A 249 13.83 9.99 -2.71
C LEU A 249 14.23 10.96 -3.82
N LYS A 250 13.70 10.79 -5.03
CA LYS A 250 13.91 11.71 -6.15
C LYS A 250 13.37 13.11 -5.84
N GLU A 251 12.15 13.20 -5.29
CA GLU A 251 11.59 14.51 -4.90
C GLU A 251 12.32 15.11 -3.69
N ILE A 252 12.71 14.29 -2.71
CA ILE A 252 13.56 14.74 -1.60
C ILE A 252 14.89 15.29 -2.11
N HIS A 253 15.59 14.59 -3.01
CA HIS A 253 16.88 15.04 -3.54
C HIS A 253 16.74 16.31 -4.37
N LYS A 254 15.69 16.41 -5.19
CA LYS A 254 15.40 17.62 -5.98
C LYS A 254 15.19 18.84 -5.09
N LYS A 255 14.44 18.72 -3.99
CA LYS A 255 14.15 19.84 -3.07
C LYS A 255 15.27 20.10 -2.05
N TYR A 256 15.99 19.04 -1.65
CA TYR A 256 17.04 19.07 -0.65
C TYR A 256 18.34 18.43 -1.15
N PRO A 257 18.99 19.00 -2.19
CA PRO A 257 20.19 18.42 -2.80
C PRO A 257 21.38 18.37 -1.83
N GLU A 258 21.39 19.14 -0.75
CA GLU A 258 22.44 19.07 0.28
C GLU A 258 22.27 17.93 1.28
N ARG A 259 21.15 17.19 1.24
CA ARG A 259 20.87 16.10 2.17
C ARG A 259 21.66 14.84 1.79
N VAL A 260 22.89 14.75 2.31
CA VAL A 260 23.85 13.65 2.06
C VAL A 260 23.25 12.25 2.20
N VAL A 261 22.39 12.02 3.20
CA VAL A 261 21.74 10.71 3.41
C VAL A 261 20.77 10.36 2.29
N ALA A 262 20.01 11.34 1.79
CA ALA A 262 19.06 11.11 0.69
C ALA A 262 19.79 10.80 -0.63
N ILE A 263 20.93 11.44 -0.89
CA ILE A 263 21.77 11.15 -2.06
C ILE A 263 22.21 9.67 -2.04
N LEU A 264 22.74 9.21 -0.91
CA LEU A 264 23.17 7.82 -0.77
C LEU A 264 21.99 6.85 -0.96
N ASN A 265 20.87 7.12 -0.27
CA ASN A 265 19.68 6.27 -0.38
C ASN A 265 19.15 6.21 -1.81
N LEU A 266 19.12 7.34 -2.53
CA LEU A 266 18.70 7.38 -3.93
C LEU A 266 19.68 6.60 -4.83
N ALA A 267 20.99 6.73 -4.60
CA ALA A 267 22.01 5.98 -5.33
C ALA A 267 21.90 4.46 -5.10
N ASP A 268 21.65 4.03 -3.87
CA ASP A 268 21.44 2.63 -3.51
C ASP A 268 20.19 2.06 -4.18
N VAL A 269 19.10 2.82 -4.18
CA VAL A 269 17.85 2.41 -4.81
C VAL A 269 17.97 2.36 -6.33
N TYR A 270 18.53 3.39 -6.98
CA TYR A 270 18.78 3.38 -8.41
C TYR A 270 19.69 2.23 -8.83
N TRP A 271 20.71 1.92 -8.03
CA TRP A 271 21.55 0.76 -8.28
C TRP A 271 20.75 -0.55 -8.22
N ASP A 272 19.88 -0.71 -7.23
CA ASP A 272 19.05 -1.91 -7.02
C ASP A 272 18.07 -2.17 -8.17
N ILE A 273 17.46 -1.11 -8.71
CA ILE A 273 16.52 -1.21 -9.84
C ILE A 273 17.19 -1.18 -11.22
N GLY A 274 18.52 -1.25 -11.27
CA GLY A 274 19.28 -1.31 -12.53
C GLY A 274 19.53 0.04 -13.21
N MET A 275 19.11 1.16 -12.60
CA MET A 275 19.42 2.54 -13.03
C MET A 275 20.86 2.93 -12.69
N LYS A 276 21.84 2.12 -13.11
CA LYS A 276 23.24 2.35 -12.77
C LYS A 276 23.72 3.70 -13.29
N SER A 277 23.38 4.09 -14.51
CA SER A 277 23.74 5.39 -15.10
C SER A 277 23.35 6.58 -14.23
N ASP A 278 22.21 6.51 -13.55
CA ASP A 278 21.72 7.54 -12.63
C ASP A 278 22.28 7.39 -11.22
N ALA A 279 22.58 6.17 -10.77
CA ALA A 279 23.18 5.90 -9.48
C ALA A 279 24.64 6.39 -9.37
N CYS A 280 25.43 6.19 -10.42
CA CYS A 280 26.87 6.53 -10.42
C CYS A 280 27.18 8.00 -10.09
N PRO A 281 26.56 9.01 -10.75
CA PRO A 281 26.79 10.40 -10.39
C PRO A 281 26.39 10.71 -8.94
N LEU A 282 25.35 10.08 -8.41
CA LEU A 282 24.93 10.25 -7.01
C LEU A 282 25.95 9.67 -6.02
N TYR A 283 26.56 8.51 -6.31
CA TYR A 283 27.66 7.99 -5.47
C TYR A 283 28.86 8.95 -5.45
N LYS A 284 29.24 9.49 -6.61
CA LYS A 284 30.32 10.49 -6.70
C LYS A 284 29.98 11.74 -5.88
N GLU A 285 28.76 12.24 -5.98
CA GLU A 285 28.29 13.39 -5.21
C GLU A 285 28.33 13.11 -3.70
N TYR A 286 27.81 11.95 -3.27
CA TYR A 286 27.85 11.51 -1.87
C TYR A 286 29.28 11.47 -1.33
N ILE A 287 30.21 10.84 -2.07
CA ILE A 287 31.62 10.72 -1.68
C ILE A 287 32.29 12.08 -1.59
N ALA A 288 32.04 12.97 -2.55
CA ALA A 288 32.56 14.33 -2.54
C ALA A 288 32.05 15.11 -1.32
N LYS A 289 30.75 15.07 -1.02
CA LYS A 289 30.16 15.75 0.15
C LYS A 289 30.69 15.16 1.47
N MET A 290 30.81 13.84 1.59
CA MET A 290 31.36 13.19 2.78
C MET A 290 32.83 13.55 3.01
N THR A 291 33.62 13.61 1.93
CA THR A 291 35.04 14.01 2.00
C THR A 291 35.19 15.48 2.39
N LYS A 292 34.45 16.39 1.74
CA LYS A 292 34.43 17.82 2.06
C LYS A 292 34.05 18.09 3.52
N ASN A 293 33.15 17.29 4.07
CA ASN A 293 32.69 17.40 5.46
C ASN A 293 33.60 16.69 6.48
N GLY A 294 34.79 16.22 6.09
CA GLY A 294 35.73 15.52 6.98
C GLY A 294 35.26 14.14 7.43
N LYS A 295 34.26 13.55 6.75
CA LYS A 295 33.65 12.26 7.08
C LYS A 295 34.05 11.14 6.11
N GLY A 296 35.15 11.29 5.37
CA GLY A 296 35.61 10.31 4.37
C GLY A 296 35.79 8.88 4.92
N GLY A 297 36.18 8.74 6.19
CA GLY A 297 36.29 7.44 6.86
C GLY A 297 34.95 6.73 7.11
N ARG A 298 33.81 7.42 6.95
CA ARG A 298 32.46 6.85 7.12
C ARG A 298 31.79 6.45 5.80
N ILE A 299 32.49 6.62 4.67
CA ILE A 299 31.98 6.24 3.35
C ILE A 299 31.93 4.70 3.27
N PRO A 300 30.75 4.09 3.05
CA PRO A 300 30.63 2.64 2.90
C PRO A 300 31.47 2.10 1.74
N GLN A 301 31.99 0.88 1.90
CA GLN A 301 32.78 0.25 0.84
C GLN A 301 31.97 0.04 -0.45
N SER A 302 30.67 -0.24 -0.33
CA SER A 302 29.75 -0.35 -1.47
C SER A 302 29.70 0.94 -2.29
N ALA A 303 29.62 2.10 -1.64
CA ALA A 303 29.63 3.39 -2.33
C ALA A 303 30.94 3.62 -3.09
N LYS A 304 32.09 3.33 -2.47
CA LYS A 304 33.40 3.43 -3.13
C LYS A 304 33.51 2.53 -4.35
N SER A 305 33.06 1.27 -4.24
CA SER A 305 33.10 0.34 -5.38
C SER A 305 32.19 0.75 -6.53
N ARG A 306 31.17 1.58 -6.27
CA ARG A 306 30.16 2.01 -7.25
C ARG A 306 30.41 3.42 -7.78
N GLU A 307 31.44 4.13 -7.30
CA GLU A 307 31.77 5.47 -7.80
C GLU A 307 32.32 5.45 -9.23
N ASN A 308 33.01 4.37 -9.60
CA ASN A 308 33.63 4.18 -10.90
C ASN A 308 32.88 3.13 -11.71
N CYS A 309 31.65 3.47 -12.11
CA CYS A 309 30.90 2.64 -13.04
C CYS A 309 31.61 2.61 -14.40
N SER A 310 32.10 1.44 -14.78
CA SER A 310 32.53 1.20 -16.15
C SER A 310 31.29 1.20 -17.04
N TRP A 311 31.31 1.97 -18.12
CA TRP A 311 30.24 1.99 -19.14
C TRP A 311 30.07 0.64 -19.86
N TYR A 312 30.95 -0.33 -19.60
CA TYR A 312 30.96 -1.65 -20.24
C TYR A 312 30.07 -2.71 -19.54
N ASP A 313 29.46 -2.39 -18.38
CA ASP A 313 28.57 -3.32 -17.66
C ASP A 313 27.07 -3.02 -17.85
N GLN A 314 26.70 -2.34 -18.95
CA GLN A 314 25.33 -2.03 -19.35
C GLN A 314 24.73 -3.11 -20.26
#